data_AF-A0A326GC43-F1
#
_entry.id   AF-A0A326GC43-F1
#
_cell.length_a   1.000
_cell.length_b   1.000
_cell.length_c   1.000
_cell.angle_alpha   90.00
_cell.angle_beta   90.00
_cell.angle_gamma   90.00
#
_symmetry.space_group_name_H-M   'P 1'
#
loop_
_entity.id
_entity.type
_entity.pdbx_description
1 polymer ?
#
loop_
_entity_poly.entity_id
_entity_poly.type
_entity_poly.pdbx_seq_one_letter_code
_entity_poly.pdbx_strand_id
1 'polypeptide(L)'
;RRGVRPTMLAGFWDRAGFALGAVTALIGPEAAMACTAAVETEIDEHYSKQLDQLAETGEDPELAAMIEEFREDEREHRDAALAAGAERAPAYPVLSGLIRLGCRAAIRISQRV
;
A
#
# COMPACT_ATOMS: atom_id res chain seq x y z
N ARG A 1 -6.93 23.66 -4.54
CA ARG A 1 -7.63 22.34 -4.58
C ARG A 1 -7.43 21.76 -5.97
N ARG A 2 -6.76 20.61 -6.10
CA ARG A 2 -6.28 20.03 -7.37
C ARG A 2 -7.34 19.35 -8.26
N GLY A 3 -8.64 19.63 -8.08
CA GLY A 3 -9.71 19.16 -8.98
C GLY A 3 -9.80 17.65 -9.22
N VAL A 4 -9.31 16.82 -8.29
CA VAL A 4 -9.20 15.37 -8.46
C VAL A 4 -10.56 14.69 -8.30
N ARG A 5 -10.84 13.70 -9.16
CA ARG A 5 -12.02 12.82 -9.05
C ARG A 5 -11.64 11.56 -8.28
N PRO A 6 -12.15 11.34 -7.05
CA PRO A 6 -11.90 10.10 -6.31
C PRO A 6 -12.49 8.90 -7.02
N THR A 7 -11.91 7.72 -6.78
CA THR A 7 -12.48 6.47 -7.30
C THR A 7 -13.87 6.22 -6.75
N MET A 8 -14.80 5.75 -7.58
CA MET A 8 -16.14 5.35 -7.14
C MET A 8 -16.11 4.11 -6.23
N LEU A 9 -14.99 3.39 -6.21
CA LEU A 9 -14.81 2.18 -5.41
C LEU A 9 -14.31 2.46 -3.98
N ALA A 10 -14.17 3.72 -3.57
CA ALA A 10 -13.61 4.08 -2.27
C ALA A 10 -14.29 3.34 -1.10
N GLY A 11 -15.63 3.34 -1.05
CA GLY A 11 -16.37 2.63 0.00
C GLY A 11 -16.24 1.10 -0.07
N PHE A 12 -15.93 0.53 -1.24
CA PHE A 12 -15.63 -0.90 -1.36
C PHE A 12 -14.24 -1.21 -0.79
N TRP A 13 -13.23 -0.43 -1.16
CA TRP A 13 -11.86 -0.63 -0.70
C TRP A 13 -11.70 -0.41 0.81
N ASP A 14 -12.44 0.53 1.39
CA ASP A 14 -12.49 0.73 2.85
C ASP A 14 -12.88 -0.55 3.59
N ARG A 15 -13.99 -1.18 3.17
CA ARG A 15 -14.43 -2.46 3.76
C ARG A 15 -13.46 -3.61 3.47
N ALA A 16 -12.87 -3.62 2.28
CA ALA A 16 -11.91 -4.65 1.88
C ALA A 16 -10.63 -4.58 2.73
N GLY A 17 -10.11 -3.37 2.97
CA GLY A 17 -8.95 -3.13 3.84
C GLY A 17 -9.22 -3.55 5.27
N PHE A 18 -10.38 -3.16 5.82
CA PHE A 18 -10.80 -3.60 7.15
C PHE A 18 -10.90 -5.13 7.25
N ALA A 19 -11.56 -5.78 6.29
CA ALA A 19 -11.71 -7.23 6.27
C ALA A 19 -10.35 -7.94 6.16
N LEU A 20 -9.45 -7.43 5.32
CA LEU A 20 -8.09 -7.96 5.18
C LEU A 20 -7.35 -7.90 6.52
N GLY A 21 -7.31 -6.74 7.16
CA GLY A 21 -6.67 -6.55 8.47
C GLY A 21 -7.27 -7.46 9.55
N ALA A 22 -8.61 -7.55 9.62
CA ALA A 22 -9.31 -8.41 10.55
C ALA A 22 -8.97 -9.89 10.35
N VAL A 23 -8.98 -10.38 9.10
CA VAL A 23 -8.63 -11.77 8.79
C VAL A 23 -7.18 -12.07 9.19
N THR A 24 -6.24 -11.19 8.87
CA THR A 24 -4.83 -11.42 9.20
C THR A 24 -4.56 -11.34 10.70
N ALA A 25 -5.25 -10.44 11.42
CA ALA A 25 -5.17 -10.38 12.88
C ALA A 25 -5.74 -11.64 13.55
N LEU A 26 -6.79 -12.24 13.00
CA LEU A 26 -7.33 -13.51 13.48
C LEU A 26 -6.38 -14.69 13.26
N ILE A 27 -5.54 -14.65 12.22
CA ILE A 27 -4.49 -15.66 11.99
C ILE A 27 -3.37 -15.49 13.03
N GLY A 28 -2.96 -14.25 13.31
CA GLY A 28 -1.99 -13.94 14.35
C GLY A 28 -1.26 -12.61 14.11
N PRO A 29 -0.49 -12.13 15.11
CA PRO A 29 0.21 -10.87 15.02
C PRO A 29 1.24 -10.85 13.89
N GLU A 30 1.99 -11.94 13.67
CA GLU A 30 2.94 -12.04 12.56
C GLU A 30 2.24 -11.97 11.19
N ALA A 31 1.05 -12.56 11.06
CA ALA A 31 0.27 -12.50 9.82
C ALA A 31 -0.28 -11.10 9.54
N ALA A 32 -0.70 -10.37 10.59
CA ALA A 32 -1.04 -8.96 10.48
C ALA A 32 0.17 -8.11 10.05
N MET A 33 1.35 -8.37 10.62
CA MET A 33 2.59 -7.68 10.20
C MET A 33 2.97 -8.05 8.75
N ALA A 34 2.78 -9.30 8.33
CA ALA A 34 2.97 -9.72 6.94
C ALA A 34 2.03 -8.98 5.98
N CYS A 35 0.78 -8.76 6.40
CA CYS A 35 -0.15 -7.92 5.66
C CYS A 35 0.36 -6.48 5.51
N THR A 36 0.75 -5.85 6.61
CA THR A 36 1.32 -4.48 6.58
C THR A 36 2.52 -4.42 5.65
N ALA A 37 3.54 -5.25 5.87
CA ALA A 37 4.74 -5.26 5.03
C ALA A 37 4.42 -5.46 3.53
N ALA A 38 3.44 -6.32 3.21
CA ALA A 38 3.01 -6.57 1.85
C ALA A 38 2.28 -5.38 1.22
N VAL A 39 1.36 -4.74 1.97
CA VAL A 39 0.62 -3.55 1.52
C VAL A 39 1.59 -2.39 1.30
N GLU A 40 2.44 -2.10 2.28
CA GLU A 40 3.37 -0.96 2.21
C GLU A 40 4.39 -1.11 1.10
N THR A 41 4.80 -2.35 0.77
CA THR A 41 5.63 -2.60 -0.41
C THR A 41 4.95 -2.14 -1.71
N GLU A 42 3.64 -2.37 -1.86
CA GLU A 42 2.93 -1.94 -3.07
C GLU A 42 2.62 -0.45 -3.07
N ILE A 43 2.43 0.17 -1.91
CA ILE A 43 2.24 1.62 -1.79
C ILE A 43 3.55 2.36 -2.09
N ASP A 44 4.70 1.92 -1.56
CA ASP A 44 6.04 2.44 -1.90
C ASP A 44 6.32 2.34 -3.42
N GLU A 45 6.04 1.19 -4.02
CA GLU A 45 6.13 1.02 -5.49
C GLU A 45 5.17 1.95 -6.24
N HIS A 46 3.99 2.24 -5.68
CA HIS A 46 3.02 3.12 -6.31
C HIS A 46 3.44 4.58 -6.25
N TYR A 47 3.86 5.07 -5.08
CA TYR A 47 4.34 6.43 -4.89
C TYR A 47 5.60 6.70 -5.69
N SER A 48 6.53 5.73 -5.76
CA SER A 48 7.72 5.86 -6.63
C SER A 48 7.33 6.12 -8.08
N LYS A 49 6.33 5.42 -8.62
CA LYS A 49 5.83 5.66 -9.98
C LYS A 49 5.15 7.02 -10.14
N GLN A 50 4.45 7.52 -9.11
CA GLN A 50 3.87 8.85 -9.14
C GLN A 50 4.96 9.92 -9.18
N LEU A 51 6.03 9.76 -8.39
CA LEU A 51 7.19 10.64 -8.40
C LEU A 51 7.90 10.64 -9.75
N ASP A 52 8.08 9.46 -10.37
CA ASP A 52 8.66 9.37 -11.71
C ASP A 52 7.82 10.17 -12.74
N GLN A 53 6.49 10.04 -12.70
CA GLN A 53 5.58 10.78 -13.59
C GLN A 53 5.61 12.30 -13.35
N LEU A 54 5.71 12.72 -12.09
CA LEU A 54 5.83 14.14 -11.73
C LEU A 54 7.19 14.71 -12.15
N ALA A 55 8.26 13.93 -12.04
CA ALA A 55 9.60 14.33 -12.47
C ALA A 55 9.68 14.52 -14.00
N GLU A 56 8.99 13.68 -14.78
CA GLU A 56 8.92 13.80 -16.25
C GLU A 56 8.26 15.11 -16.71
N THR A 57 7.21 15.53 -16.00
CA THR A 57 6.45 16.74 -16.35
C THR A 57 7.05 18.00 -15.73
N GLY A 58 7.76 17.86 -14.61
CA GLY A 58 8.23 18.98 -13.79
C GLY A 58 7.09 19.77 -13.14
N GLU A 59 5.88 19.21 -13.16
CA GLU A 59 4.67 19.85 -12.65
C GLU A 59 4.50 19.54 -11.15
N ASP A 60 4.00 20.52 -10.41
CA ASP A 60 3.55 20.36 -9.02
C ASP A 60 4.61 19.84 -8.01
N PRO A 61 5.69 20.60 -7.76
CA PRO A 61 6.74 20.20 -6.81
C PRO A 61 6.25 20.05 -5.36
N GLU A 62 5.16 20.73 -4.98
CA GLU A 62 4.54 20.58 -3.67
C GLU A 62 3.91 19.18 -3.52
N LEU A 63 3.22 18.69 -4.56
CA LEU A 63 2.67 17.34 -4.57
C LEU A 63 3.78 16.29 -4.57
N ALA A 64 4.84 16.50 -5.34
CA ALA A 64 5.99 15.59 -5.36
C ALA A 64 6.63 15.46 -3.97
N ALA A 65 6.88 16.58 -3.28
CA ALA A 65 7.44 16.56 -1.92
C ALA A 65 6.53 15.82 -0.93
N MET A 66 5.22 16.02 -1.01
CA MET A 66 4.26 15.33 -0.14
C MET A 66 4.21 13.81 -0.41
N ILE A 67 4.27 13.38 -1.68
CA ILE A 67 4.32 11.96 -2.02
C ILE A 67 5.65 11.33 -1.57
N GLU A 68 6.75 12.06 -1.66
CA GLU A 68 8.05 11.61 -1.19
C GLU A 68 8.06 11.38 0.33
N GLU A 69 7.50 12.31 1.11
CA GLU A 69 7.33 12.15 2.57
C GLU A 69 6.52 10.89 2.90
N PHE A 70 5.33 10.73 2.30
CA PHE A 70 4.51 9.54 2.54
C PHE A 70 5.20 8.24 2.10
N ARG A 71 6.00 8.27 1.03
CA ARG A 71 6.75 7.07 0.62
C ARG A 71 7.78 6.67 1.67
N GLU A 72 8.48 7.61 2.28
CA GLU A 72 9.41 7.27 3.35
C GLU A 72 8.67 6.74 4.59
N ASP A 73 7.50 7.30 4.93
CA ASP A 73 6.65 6.74 5.99
C ASP A 73 6.28 5.27 5.73
N GLU A 74 5.89 4.92 4.49
CA GLU A 74 5.56 3.52 4.17
C GLU A 74 6.76 2.58 4.25
N ARG A 75 7.97 3.08 3.97
CA ARG A 75 9.19 2.30 4.15
C ARG A 75 9.47 2.06 5.62
N GLU A 76 9.29 3.07 6.46
CA GLU A 76 9.39 2.91 7.92
C GLU A 76 8.35 1.93 8.46
N HIS A 77 7.10 2.02 8.00
CA HIS A 77 6.03 1.08 8.35
C HIS A 77 6.38 -0.36 7.93
N ARG A 78 6.86 -0.56 6.71
CA ARG A 78 7.30 -1.86 6.19
C ARG A 78 8.42 -2.44 7.06
N ASP A 79 9.44 -1.64 7.34
CA ASP A 79 10.61 -2.08 8.09
C ASP A 79 10.25 -2.38 9.55
N ALA A 80 9.34 -1.60 10.15
CA ALA A 80 8.77 -1.88 11.46
C ALA A 80 7.98 -3.21 11.47
N ALA A 81 7.18 -3.48 10.43
CA ALA A 81 6.45 -4.73 10.31
C ALA A 81 7.39 -5.94 10.14
N LEU A 82 8.47 -5.80 9.36
CA LEU A 82 9.53 -6.81 9.24
C LEU A 82 10.20 -7.07 10.59
N ALA A 83 10.59 -6.01 11.31
CA ALA A 83 11.17 -6.11 12.65
C ALA A 83 10.22 -6.77 13.67
N ALA A 84 8.91 -6.50 13.56
CA ALA A 84 7.87 -7.10 14.38
C ALA A 84 7.60 -8.58 14.03
N GLY A 85 8.20 -9.11 12.96
CA GLY A 85 8.16 -10.53 12.62
C GLY A 85 7.24 -10.90 11.47
N ALA A 86 6.95 -9.99 10.55
CA ALA A 86 6.20 -10.28 9.33
C ALA A 86 6.68 -11.58 8.64
N GLU A 87 7.99 -11.78 8.51
CA GLU A 87 8.57 -12.95 7.83
C GLU A 87 8.37 -14.28 8.58
N ARG A 88 8.00 -14.22 9.86
CA ARG A 88 7.66 -15.41 10.67
C ARG A 88 6.21 -15.86 10.47
N ALA A 89 5.41 -15.14 9.70
CA ALA A 89 4.02 -15.50 9.43
C ALA A 89 3.91 -16.88 8.76
N PRO A 90 2.84 -17.65 9.06
CA PRO A 90 2.60 -18.92 8.41
C PRO A 90 2.46 -18.74 6.90
N ALA A 91 3.24 -19.51 6.13
CA ALA A 91 3.28 -19.42 4.67
C ALA A 91 3.54 -18.00 4.13
N TYR A 92 4.40 -17.21 4.81
CA TYR A 92 4.71 -15.81 4.48
C TYR A 92 4.86 -15.49 2.98
N PRO A 93 5.64 -16.23 2.17
CA PRO A 93 5.80 -15.90 0.75
C PRO A 93 4.47 -15.96 -0.04
N VAL A 94 3.59 -16.91 0.32
CA VAL A 94 2.28 -17.06 -0.32
C VAL A 94 1.33 -15.97 0.16
N LEU A 95 1.26 -15.73 1.47
CA LEU A 95 0.41 -14.69 2.07
C LEU A 95 0.77 -13.31 1.50
N SER A 96 2.04 -12.94 1.58
CA SER A 96 2.55 -11.67 1.05
C SER A 96 2.35 -11.56 -0.45
N GLY A 97 2.59 -12.63 -1.21
CA GLY A 97 2.36 -12.64 -2.66
C GLY A 97 0.89 -12.37 -3.04
N LEU A 98 -0.05 -12.99 -2.33
CA LEU A 98 -1.49 -12.79 -2.56
C LEU A 98 -1.94 -11.37 -2.21
N ILE A 99 -1.49 -10.85 -1.06
CA ILE A 99 -1.83 -9.50 -0.62
C ILE A 99 -1.27 -8.46 -1.60
N ARG A 100 0.01 -8.60 -1.98
CA ARG A 100 0.64 -7.73 -3.00
C ARG A 100 -0.12 -7.75 -4.32
N LEU A 101 -0.50 -8.92 -4.81
CA LEU A 101 -1.30 -9.06 -6.03
C LEU A 101 -2.65 -8.31 -5.90
N GLY A 102 -3.32 -8.47 -4.75
CA GLY A 102 -4.58 -7.79 -4.44
C GLY A 102 -4.43 -6.26 -4.44
N CYS A 103 -3.44 -5.73 -3.72
CA CYS A 103 -3.14 -4.30 -3.67
C CYS A 103 -2.83 -3.73 -5.06
N ARG A 104 -1.97 -4.41 -5.82
CA ARG A 104 -1.61 -3.99 -7.18
C ARG A 104 -2.82 -3.97 -8.11
N ALA A 105 -3.73 -4.94 -7.98
CA ALA A 105 -4.98 -4.95 -8.72
C ALA A 105 -5.91 -3.80 -8.29
N ALA A 106 -6.07 -3.58 -6.98
CA ALA A 106 -6.92 -2.52 -6.43
C ALA A 106 -6.48 -1.13 -6.90
N ILE A 107 -5.18 -0.82 -6.82
CA ILE A 107 -4.61 0.44 -7.34
C ILE A 107 -4.94 0.60 -8.82
N ARG A 108 -4.69 -0.45 -9.61
CA ARG A 108 -4.87 -0.40 -11.06
C ARG A 108 -6.33 -0.21 -11.48
N ILE A 109 -7.27 -0.80 -10.74
CA ILE A 109 -8.70 -0.66 -10.99
C ILE A 109 -9.16 0.75 -10.58
N SER A 110 -8.71 1.23 -9.43
CA SER A 110 -9.09 2.55 -8.88
C SER A 110 -8.62 3.70 -9.75
N GLN A 111 -7.47 3.57 -10.41
CA GLN A 111 -6.99 4.56 -11.39
C GLN A 111 -7.88 4.69 -12.63
N ARG A 112 -8.71 3.69 -12.94
CA ARG A 112 -9.58 3.69 -14.13
C ARG A 112 -11.02 4.09 -13.84
N VAL A 113 -11.50 3.97 -12.60
CA VAL A 113 -12.92 4.04 -12.21
C VAL A 113 -13.15 5.09 -11.14
#